data_AF-A0AAU2G910-F1
#
_entry.id   AF-A0AAU2G910-F1
#
_cell.length_a   1.000
_cell.length_b   1.000
_cell.length_c   1.000
_cell.angle_alpha   90.00
_cell.angle_beta   90.00
_cell.angle_gamma   90.00
#
_symmetry.space_group_name_H-M   'P 1'
#
loop_
_entity.id
_entity.type
_entity.pdbx_description
1 polymer ?
#
loop_
_entity_poly.entity_id
_entity_poly.type
_entity_poly.pdbx_seq_one_letter_code
_entity_poly.pdbx_strand_id
1 'polypeptide(L)'
;MSVQLDPHDYQTLAVAARHIARAEALDRLADREGQTVPWGLGGRPILHPAIPEARQARTEATKALKLVTVDVAAVESLSPEGQRDKNRRAALIRHYGKEVARG
;
A
#
# COMPACT_ATOMS: atom_id res chain seq x y z
N MET A 1 17.06 15.55 8.32
CA MET A 1 17.80 15.37 7.06
C MET A 1 16.76 15.13 5.96
N SER A 2 16.73 15.94 4.91
CA SER A 2 15.75 15.84 3.82
C SER A 2 16.22 14.83 2.78
N VAL A 3 15.39 13.88 2.40
CA VAL A 3 15.63 13.00 1.26
C VAL A 3 15.60 13.86 -0.01
N GLN A 4 16.72 13.94 -0.73
CA GLN A 4 16.75 14.57 -2.04
C GLN A 4 16.18 13.58 -3.05
N LEU A 5 15.00 13.87 -3.57
CA LEU A 5 14.37 13.12 -4.64
C LEU A 5 14.73 13.80 -5.98
N ASP A 6 14.99 12.98 -7.00
CA ASP A 6 15.10 13.47 -8.37
C ASP A 6 13.75 14.10 -8.80
N PRO A 7 13.74 15.16 -9.64
CA PRO A 7 12.52 15.67 -10.26
C PRO A 7 11.59 14.59 -10.87
N HIS A 8 12.15 13.52 -11.44
CA HIS A 8 11.40 12.37 -11.96
C HIS A 8 10.69 11.59 -10.85
N ASP A 9 11.36 11.36 -9.72
CA ASP A 9 10.76 10.69 -8.56
C ASP A 9 9.66 11.55 -7.93
N TYR A 10 9.84 12.87 -7.88
CA TYR A 10 8.79 13.81 -7.46
C TYR A 10 7.54 13.71 -8.33
N GLN A 11 7.72 13.70 -9.65
CA GLN A 11 6.59 13.55 -10.59
C GLN A 11 5.88 12.21 -10.40
N THR A 12 6.66 11.15 -10.20
CA THR A 12 6.13 9.79 -10.01
C THR A 12 5.35 9.69 -8.69
N LEU A 13 5.86 10.28 -7.61
CA LEU A 13 5.16 10.39 -6.32
C LEU A 13 3.88 11.22 -6.44
N ALA A 14 3.90 12.32 -7.21
CA ALA A 14 2.71 13.13 -7.46
C ALA A 14 1.63 12.35 -8.24
N VAL A 15 2.02 11.51 -9.19
CA VAL A 15 1.10 10.58 -9.88
C VAL A 15 0.52 9.57 -8.89
N ALA A 16 1.35 8.91 -8.10
CA ALA A 16 0.91 7.95 -7.09
C ALA A 16 -0.06 8.58 -6.07
N ALA A 17 0.26 9.78 -5.57
CA ALA A 17 -0.57 10.51 -4.62
C ALA A 17 -1.96 10.82 -5.18
N ARG A 18 -2.06 11.21 -6.46
CA ARG A 18 -3.37 11.44 -7.10
C ARG A 18 -4.21 10.16 -7.16
N HIS A 19 -3.59 9.02 -7.45
CA HIS A 19 -4.29 7.74 -7.45
C HIS A 19 -4.74 7.30 -6.05
N ILE A 20 -3.93 7.53 -5.02
CA ILE A 20 -4.30 7.27 -3.62
C ILE A 20 -5.48 8.16 -3.20
N ALA A 21 -5.40 9.47 -3.45
CA ALA A 21 -6.47 10.41 -3.13
C ALA A 21 -7.79 10.04 -3.83
N ARG A 22 -7.72 9.58 -5.08
CA ARG A 22 -8.89 9.06 -5.81
C ARG A 22 -9.46 7.81 -5.15
N ALA A 23 -8.62 6.85 -4.75
CA ALA A 23 -9.08 5.64 -4.08
C ALA A 23 -9.82 5.97 -2.78
N GLU A 24 -9.27 6.87 -1.95
CA GLU A 24 -9.91 7.29 -0.71
C GLU A 24 -11.24 8.00 -0.93
N ALA A 25 -11.34 8.85 -1.94
CA ALA A 25 -12.60 9.52 -2.28
C ALA A 25 -13.69 8.51 -2.68
N LEU A 26 -13.30 7.47 -3.41
CA LEU A 26 -14.20 6.38 -3.82
C LEU A 26 -14.61 5.49 -2.64
N ASP A 27 -13.69 5.20 -1.70
CA ASP A 27 -14.05 4.47 -0.47
C ASP A 27 -15.07 5.26 0.35
N ARG A 28 -14.83 6.56 0.56
CA ARG A 28 -15.78 7.45 1.28
C ARG A 28 -17.12 7.57 0.56
N LEU A 29 -17.13 7.44 -0.77
CA LEU A 29 -18.38 7.39 -1.54
C LEU A 29 -19.15 6.11 -1.23
N ALA A 30 -18.49 4.95 -1.35
CA ALA A 30 -19.10 3.65 -1.06
C ALA A 30 -19.57 3.54 0.41
N ASP A 31 -18.85 4.11 1.36
CA ASP A 31 -19.25 4.12 2.77
C ASP A 31 -20.48 4.99 3.03
N ARG A 32 -20.66 6.08 2.27
CA ARG A 32 -21.84 6.97 2.39
C ARG A 32 -23.07 6.40 1.69
N GLU A 33 -22.89 5.80 0.51
CA GLU A 33 -23.98 5.32 -0.34
C GLU A 33 -24.35 3.85 -0.07
N GLY A 34 -23.52 3.15 0.70
CA GLY A 34 -23.64 1.73 0.97
C GLY A 34 -22.72 0.91 0.05
N GLN A 35 -22.05 -0.09 0.63
CA GLN A 35 -21.05 -0.90 -0.08
C GLN A 35 -21.64 -1.83 -1.15
N THR A 36 -22.97 -1.94 -1.19
CA THR A 36 -23.71 -2.74 -2.18
C THR A 36 -24.88 -1.94 -2.74
N VAL A 37 -25.09 -2.03 -4.05
CA VAL A 37 -26.23 -1.41 -4.74
C VAL A 37 -27.23 -2.49 -5.18
N PRO A 38 -28.54 -2.20 -5.17
CA PRO A 38 -29.58 -3.20 -5.47
C PRO A 38 -29.69 -3.55 -6.97
N TRP A 39 -28.98 -2.84 -7.86
CA TRP A 39 -29.17 -2.89 -9.31
C TRP A 39 -28.29 -3.91 -10.05
N GLY A 40 -28.07 -5.10 -9.49
CA GLY A 40 -27.35 -6.16 -10.21
C GLY A 40 -28.19 -6.89 -11.24
N LEU A 41 -27.53 -7.53 -12.22
CA LEU A 41 -28.15 -8.48 -13.14
C LEU A 41 -28.92 -9.56 -12.34
N GLY A 42 -30.23 -9.68 -12.58
CA GLY A 42 -31.10 -10.63 -11.88
C GLY A 42 -31.56 -10.20 -10.48
N GLY A 43 -31.51 -8.90 -10.17
CA GLY A 43 -32.04 -8.35 -8.90
C GLY A 43 -31.19 -8.69 -7.67
N ARG A 44 -29.97 -9.19 -7.88
CA ARG A 44 -29.02 -9.49 -6.80
C ARG A 44 -28.23 -8.23 -6.45
N PRO A 45 -27.98 -7.96 -5.16
CA PRO A 45 -27.10 -6.86 -4.77
C PRO A 45 -25.69 -7.12 -5.30
N ILE A 46 -25.10 -6.10 -5.92
CA ILE A 46 -23.72 -6.11 -6.39
C ILE A 46 -22.89 -5.10 -5.60
N LEU A 47 -21.57 -5.27 -5.62
CA LEU A 47 -20.65 -4.29 -5.03
C LEU A 47 -20.88 -2.91 -5.65
N HIS A 48 -20.81 -1.89 -4.80
CA HIS A 48 -20.83 -0.50 -5.25
C HIS A 48 -19.72 -0.27 -6.29
N PRO A 49 -19.97 0.37 -7.45
CA PRO A 49 -18.99 0.54 -8.52
C PRO A 49 -17.72 1.28 -8.06
N ALA A 50 -17.83 2.15 -7.06
CA ALA A 50 -16.68 2.83 -6.46
C ALA A 50 -15.65 1.86 -5.83
N ILE A 51 -16.05 0.66 -5.41
CA ILE A 51 -15.16 -0.34 -4.78
C ILE A 51 -14.13 -0.91 -5.77
N PRO A 52 -14.52 -1.52 -6.91
CA PRO A 52 -13.55 -1.99 -7.90
C PRO A 52 -12.71 -0.84 -8.48
N GLU A 53 -13.28 0.36 -8.63
CA GLU A 53 -12.55 1.55 -9.09
C GLU A 53 -11.49 2.00 -8.08
N ALA A 54 -11.79 1.97 -6.77
CA ALA A 54 -10.82 2.25 -5.72
C ALA A 54 -9.67 1.21 -5.74
N ARG A 55 -9.98 -0.08 -5.96
CA ARG A 55 -8.96 -1.13 -6.13
C ARG A 55 -8.07 -0.88 -7.34
N GLN A 56 -8.65 -0.47 -8.47
CA GLN A 56 -7.87 -0.11 -9.66
C GLN A 56 -6.97 1.09 -9.39
N ALA A 57 -7.49 2.14 -8.74
CA ALA A 57 -6.70 3.32 -8.38
C ALA A 57 -5.51 2.95 -7.46
N ARG A 58 -5.70 2.11 -6.44
CA ARG A 58 -4.59 1.59 -5.61
C ARG A 58 -3.57 0.78 -6.41
N THR A 59 -4.04 0.01 -7.39
CA THR A 59 -3.17 -0.76 -8.29
C THR A 59 -2.28 0.16 -9.12
N GLU A 60 -2.84 1.22 -9.70
CA GLU A 60 -2.07 2.22 -10.46
C GLU A 60 -1.10 3.01 -9.56
N ALA A 61 -1.51 3.38 -8.34
CA ALA A 61 -0.60 3.98 -7.36
C ALA A 61 0.59 3.06 -7.06
N THR A 62 0.33 1.76 -6.85
CA THR A 62 1.38 0.76 -6.59
C THR A 62 2.34 0.62 -7.78
N LYS A 63 1.82 0.64 -9.01
CA LYS A 63 2.65 0.62 -10.23
C LYS A 63 3.55 1.85 -10.31
N ALA A 64 3.00 3.05 -10.06
CA ALA A 64 3.78 4.28 -10.04
C ALA A 64 4.87 4.24 -8.95
N LEU A 65 4.54 3.80 -7.73
CA LEU A 65 5.49 3.72 -6.63
C LEU A 65 6.64 2.74 -6.89
N LYS A 66 6.43 1.67 -7.67
CA LYS A 66 7.49 0.74 -8.07
C LYS A 66 8.54 1.36 -9.00
N LEU A 67 8.21 2.48 -9.65
CA LEU A 67 9.13 3.19 -10.54
C LEU A 67 9.99 4.21 -9.77
N VAL A 68 9.61 4.54 -8.53
CA VAL A 68 10.41 5.43 -7.68
C VAL A 68 11.61 4.64 -7.17
N THR A 69 12.79 5.00 -7.66
CA THR A 69 14.05 4.37 -7.25
C THR A 69 14.54 5.03 -5.97
N VAL A 70 13.85 4.81 -4.86
CA VAL A 70 14.40 5.12 -3.53
C VAL A 70 15.28 3.95 -3.12
N ASP A 71 16.55 4.21 -2.80
CA ASP A 71 17.40 3.21 -2.16
C ASP A 71 16.86 2.92 -0.75
N VAL A 72 15.99 1.92 -0.65
CA VAL A 72 15.35 1.52 0.61
C VAL A 72 16.38 1.03 1.62
N ALA A 73 17.54 0.50 1.18
CA ALA A 73 18.61 0.09 2.08
C ALA A 73 19.27 1.31 2.75
N ALA A 74 19.38 2.44 2.04
CA ALA A 74 19.79 3.70 2.64
C ALA A 74 18.73 4.20 3.64
N VAL A 75 17.43 4.14 3.31
CA VAL A 75 16.34 4.63 4.19
C VAL A 75 16.14 3.79 5.46
N GLU A 76 16.21 2.46 5.38
CA GLU A 76 16.09 1.58 6.56
C GLU A 76 17.26 1.75 7.55
N SER A 77 18.45 2.09 7.05
CA SER A 77 19.63 2.36 7.90
C SER A 77 19.59 3.71 8.61
N LEU A 78 18.65 4.60 8.22
CA LEU A 78 18.60 5.98 8.68
C LEU A 78 17.61 6.21 9.83
N SER A 79 16.75 5.25 10.19
CA SER A 79 15.84 5.39 11.33
C SER A 79 16.14 4.40 12.47
N PRO A 80 16.23 4.87 13.73
CA PRO A 80 16.35 4.00 14.90
C PRO A 80 15.24 2.94 14.98
N GLU A 81 14.03 3.25 14.51
CA GLU A 81 12.93 2.28 14.44
C GLU A 81 13.14 1.18 13.38
N GLY A 82 13.64 1.51 12.19
CA GLY A 82 13.89 0.52 11.13
C GLY A 82 14.91 -0.54 11.55
N GLN A 83 15.95 -0.10 12.26
CA GLN A 83 16.95 -1.01 12.84
C GLN A 83 16.36 -1.91 13.94
N ARG A 84 15.44 -1.37 14.77
CA ARG A 84 14.74 -2.15 15.82
C ARG A 84 13.85 -3.23 15.22
N ASP A 85 13.10 -2.90 14.17
CA ASP A 85 12.21 -3.86 13.51
C ASP A 85 12.99 -4.97 12.79
N LYS A 86 14.10 -4.63 12.14
CA LYS A 86 15.01 -5.62 11.54
C LYS A 86 15.58 -6.58 12.60
N ASN A 87 16.02 -6.04 13.74
CA ASN A 87 16.52 -6.83 14.86
C ASN A 87 15.43 -7.71 15.48
N ARG A 88 14.19 -7.20 15.59
CA ARG A 88 13.03 -7.95 16.11
C ARG A 88 12.67 -9.12 15.20
N ARG A 89 12.64 -8.90 13.88
CA ARG A 89 12.43 -9.96 12.88
C ARG A 89 13.52 -11.02 12.94
N ALA A 90 14.79 -10.62 13.02
CA ALA A 90 15.92 -11.55 13.13
C ALA A 90 15.93 -12.35 14.45
N ALA A 91 15.38 -11.79 15.53
CA ALA A 91 15.22 -12.50 16.80
C ALA A 91 14.09 -13.55 16.72
N LEU A 92 12.95 -13.20 16.13
CA LEU A 92 11.83 -14.13 15.94
C LEU A 92 12.21 -15.31 15.03
N ILE A 93 12.92 -15.06 13.93
CA ILE A 93 13.39 -16.13 13.03
C ILE A 93 14.33 -17.09 13.75
N ARG A 94 15.22 -16.60 14.63
CA ARG A 94 16.11 -17.47 15.42
C ARG A 94 15.37 -18.27 16.48
N HIS A 95 14.31 -17.70 17.06
CA HIS A 95 13.47 -18.38 18.05
C HIS A 95 12.69 -19.52 17.38
N TYR A 96 11.92 -19.23 16.34
CA TYR A 96 11.08 -20.23 15.67
C TYR A 96 11.86 -21.17 14.75
N GLY A 97 12.98 -20.73 14.17
CA GLY A 97 13.85 -21.59 13.36
C GLY A 97 14.54 -22.69 14.17
N LYS A 98 14.71 -22.51 15.49
CA LYS A 98 15.22 -23.57 16.39
C LYS A 98 14.16 -24.61 16.77
N GLU A 99 12.89 -24.24 16.75
CA GLU A 99 11.78 -25.16 17.06
C GLU A 99 11.52 -26.13 15.90
N VAL A 100 11.65 -25.67 14.66
CA VAL A 100 11.48 -26.51 13.46
C VAL A 100 12.61 -27.54 13.30
N ALA A 101 13.81 -27.28 13.83
CA ALA A 101 14.97 -28.19 13.72
C ALA A 101 15.01 -29.29 14.81
N ARG A 102 14.05 -29.33 15.73
CA ARG A 102 13.97 -30.30 16.84
C ARG A 102 12.75 -31.23 16.78
N GLY A 103 11.89 -31.08 15.77
CA GLY A 103 10.83 -32.04 15.44
C GLY A 103 11.23 -32.90 14.27
#